data_AF-A0A8J6WC16-F1
#
_entry.id   AF-A0A8J6WC16-F1
#
_cell.length_a   1.000
_cell.length_b   1.000
_cell.length_c   1.000
_cell.angle_alpha   90.00
_cell.angle_beta   90.00
_cell.angle_gamma   90.00
#
_symmetry.space_group_name_H-M   'P 1'
#
loop_
_entity.id
_entity.type
_entity.pdbx_description
1 polymer ?
#
loop_
_entity_poly.entity_id
_entity_poly.type
_entity_poly.pdbx_seq_one_letter_code
_entity_poly.pdbx_strand_id
1 'polypeptide(L)'
;MQANIPTQEADRLEALRQYKVLDTPAERSYDDITSLAAFICDVPIALISLVDAERQWFKSKVGLTAQETGRDVSFCAHAILSPAIMIVNDATDDERFANNPLVTGELGIRFYAGVPLISPGGQPLGTLCVIDRKPRTLEVCQIRTLEALARQVVMQLELQRVSSQLAEALEKMELMAGLIPICSYCKGIRNDEGYWSTVESFIQKYSDVGFTHGVCDNCMKRHFPEVADILLPNLGTRGIIPEE
;
A
#
# COMPACT_ATOMS: atom_id res chain seq x y z
N MET A 1 7.12 -0.18 -29.03
CA MET A 1 5.92 0.67 -28.92
C MET A 1 5.57 0.79 -27.44
N GLN A 2 5.01 1.92 -27.00
CA GLN A 2 4.54 2.09 -25.62
C GLN A 2 3.34 1.18 -25.34
N ALA A 3 3.29 0.59 -24.14
CA ALA A 3 2.12 -0.15 -23.68
C ALA A 3 0.92 0.78 -23.55
N ASN A 4 -0.27 0.31 -23.92
CA ASN A 4 -1.51 1.03 -23.62
C ASN A 4 -1.68 1.19 -22.11
N ILE A 5 -2.23 2.32 -21.68
CA ILE A 5 -2.54 2.57 -20.28
C ILE A 5 -3.86 1.86 -19.93
N PRO A 6 -3.95 1.10 -18.82
CA PRO A 6 -5.21 0.53 -18.34
C PRO A 6 -6.32 1.59 -18.17
N THR A 7 -7.57 1.22 -18.47
CA THR A 7 -8.73 2.14 -18.38
C THR A 7 -8.96 2.69 -16.96
N GLN A 8 -8.50 1.97 -15.93
CA GLN A 8 -8.60 2.34 -14.51
C GLN A 8 -7.20 2.52 -13.87
N GLU A 9 -6.29 3.19 -14.59
CA GLU A 9 -4.91 3.35 -14.12
C GLU A 9 -4.80 4.08 -12.78
N ALA A 10 -5.66 5.06 -12.52
CA ALA A 10 -5.67 5.78 -11.24
C ALA A 10 -5.97 4.83 -10.07
N ASP A 11 -6.99 3.98 -10.20
CA ASP A 11 -7.39 3.02 -9.17
C ASP A 11 -6.31 1.95 -8.95
N ARG A 12 -5.66 1.51 -10.04
CA ARG A 12 -4.54 0.57 -9.99
C ARG A 12 -3.33 1.14 -9.25
N LEU A 13 -2.96 2.38 -9.57
CA LEU A 13 -1.85 3.09 -8.90
C LEU A 13 -2.17 3.34 -7.43
N GLU A 14 -3.41 3.70 -7.11
CA GLU A 14 -3.83 3.86 -5.74
C GLU A 14 -3.75 2.53 -4.98
N ALA A 15 -4.25 1.44 -5.57
CA ALA A 15 -4.11 0.11 -4.98
C ALA A 15 -2.63 -0.25 -4.74
N LEU A 16 -1.73 0.00 -5.69
CA LEU A 16 -0.29 -0.24 -5.54
C LEU A 16 0.32 0.56 -4.38
N ARG A 17 -0.01 1.85 -4.27
CA ARG A 17 0.49 2.72 -3.19
C ARG A 17 0.07 2.22 -1.81
N GLN A 18 -1.13 1.67 -1.69
CA GLN A 18 -1.62 1.17 -0.42
C GLN A 18 -0.84 -0.02 0.15
N TYR A 19 -0.05 -0.73 -0.67
CA TYR A 19 0.86 -1.77 -0.18
C TYR A 19 2.15 -1.22 0.43
N LYS A 20 2.46 0.07 0.25
CA LYS A 20 3.67 0.73 0.77
C LYS A 20 4.97 -0.06 0.47
N VAL A 21 5.00 -0.74 -0.69
CA VAL A 21 6.07 -1.69 -1.05
C VAL A 21 7.12 -1.10 -1.99
N LEU A 22 6.78 -0.02 -2.73
CA LEU A 22 7.72 0.67 -3.61
C LEU A 22 8.85 1.31 -2.79
N ASP A 23 10.06 1.33 -3.35
CA ASP A 23 11.26 1.94 -2.75
C ASP A 23 11.63 1.38 -1.36
N THR A 24 11.16 0.17 -1.05
CA THR A 24 11.53 -0.54 0.18
C THR A 24 12.76 -1.42 -0.02
N PRO A 25 13.51 -1.75 1.05
CA PRO A 25 14.65 -2.66 0.96
C PRO A 25 14.28 -4.04 0.38
N ALA A 26 15.31 -4.75 -0.10
CA ALA A 26 15.16 -6.15 -0.49
C ALA A 26 14.77 -7.00 0.72
N GLU A 27 13.91 -8.00 0.51
CA GLU A 27 13.48 -8.91 1.56
C GLU A 27 13.57 -10.35 1.07
N ARG A 28 14.09 -11.20 1.95
CA ARG A 28 14.38 -12.60 1.65
C ARG A 28 13.15 -13.38 1.17
N SER A 29 11.96 -13.08 1.70
CA SER A 29 10.70 -13.72 1.30
C SER A 29 10.40 -13.54 -0.20
N TYR A 30 10.71 -12.37 -0.77
CA TYR A 30 10.56 -12.12 -2.20
C TYR A 30 11.74 -12.68 -3.00
N ASP A 31 12.96 -12.61 -2.46
CA ASP A 31 14.17 -13.13 -3.11
C ASP A 31 14.15 -14.66 -3.29
N ASP A 32 13.62 -15.39 -2.31
CA ASP A 32 13.45 -16.84 -2.40
C ASP A 32 12.45 -17.19 -3.52
N ILE A 33 11.35 -16.44 -3.66
CA ILE A 33 10.37 -16.64 -4.74
C ILE A 33 11.00 -16.38 -6.12
N THR A 34 11.69 -15.26 -6.28
CA THR A 34 12.35 -14.91 -7.55
C THR A 34 13.42 -15.93 -7.92
N SER A 35 14.20 -16.40 -6.94
CA SER A 35 15.22 -17.45 -7.14
C SER A 35 14.60 -18.77 -7.56
N LEU A 36 13.49 -19.18 -6.95
CA LEU A 36 12.74 -20.38 -7.34
C LEU A 36 12.17 -20.25 -8.76
N ALA A 37 11.64 -19.09 -9.13
CA ALA A 37 11.14 -18.86 -10.49
C ALA A 37 12.24 -19.03 -11.55
N ALA A 38 13.42 -18.45 -11.30
CA ALA A 38 14.59 -18.61 -12.17
C ALA A 38 15.05 -20.07 -12.25
N PHE A 39 15.15 -20.74 -11.10
CA PHE A 39 15.61 -22.13 -11.02
C PHE A 39 14.67 -23.12 -11.73
N ILE A 40 13.36 -23.01 -11.48
CA ILE A 40 12.36 -23.95 -12.02
C ILE A 40 12.18 -23.76 -13.54
N CYS A 41 12.30 -22.52 -14.02
CA CYS A 41 12.22 -22.23 -15.45
C CYS A 41 13.56 -22.41 -16.18
N ASP A 42 14.64 -22.70 -15.44
CA ASP A 42 16.01 -22.79 -15.95
C ASP A 42 16.41 -21.55 -16.78
N VAL A 43 16.14 -20.35 -16.23
CA VAL A 43 16.45 -19.08 -16.88
C VAL A 43 17.46 -18.26 -16.08
N PRO A 44 18.25 -17.39 -16.74
CA PRO A 44 19.24 -16.57 -16.06
C PRO A 44 18.62 -15.39 -15.29
N ILE A 45 17.40 -14.97 -15.64
CA ILE A 45 16.77 -13.75 -15.11
C ILE A 45 15.35 -14.05 -14.64
N ALA A 46 15.02 -13.60 -13.43
CA ALA A 46 13.66 -13.56 -12.91
C ALA A 46 13.47 -12.29 -12.08
N LEU A 47 12.25 -11.74 -12.08
CA LEU A 47 11.93 -10.48 -11.41
C LEU A 47 10.55 -10.55 -10.75
N ILE A 48 10.45 -10.00 -9.54
CA ILE A 48 9.19 -9.48 -9.03
C ILE A 48 9.19 -7.99 -9.35
N SER A 49 8.37 -7.63 -10.32
CA SER A 49 8.32 -6.30 -10.90
C SER A 49 6.99 -5.65 -10.59
N LEU A 50 7.01 -4.44 -10.04
CA LEU A 50 5.84 -3.60 -9.80
C LEU A 50 5.79 -2.48 -10.83
N VAL A 51 4.61 -2.22 -11.39
CA VAL A 51 4.44 -1.20 -12.44
C VAL A 51 3.89 0.06 -11.79
N ASP A 52 4.72 1.09 -11.68
CA ASP A 52 4.35 2.41 -11.17
C ASP A 52 3.95 3.34 -12.34
N ALA A 53 3.67 4.61 -12.08
CA ALA A 53 3.19 5.56 -13.08
C ALA A 53 4.14 5.68 -14.29
N GLU A 54 5.42 5.96 -14.03
CA GLU A 54 6.42 6.23 -15.07
C GLU A 54 7.52 5.16 -15.16
N ARG A 55 7.56 4.23 -14.21
CA ARG A 55 8.63 3.24 -14.07
C ARG A 55 8.12 1.84 -13.78
N GLN A 56 8.97 0.87 -14.10
CA GLN A 56 8.89 -0.49 -13.61
C GLN A 56 9.92 -0.67 -12.51
N TRP A 57 9.49 -0.84 -11.25
CA TRP A 57 10.37 -1.00 -10.09
C TRP A 57 10.50 -2.48 -9.69
N PHE A 58 11.70 -2.93 -9.33
CA PHE A 58 11.96 -4.35 -9.05
C PHE A 58 12.04 -4.59 -7.54
N LYS A 59 11.01 -5.23 -6.97
CA LYS A 59 10.98 -5.62 -5.56
C LYS A 59 12.01 -6.71 -5.24
N SER A 60 12.21 -7.61 -6.20
CA SER A 60 13.21 -8.66 -6.13
C SER A 60 13.68 -9.01 -7.53
N LYS A 61 14.94 -9.42 -7.65
CA LYS A 61 15.59 -9.67 -8.95
C LYS A 61 16.69 -10.72 -8.86
N VAL A 62 16.80 -11.52 -9.91
CA VAL A 62 17.91 -12.42 -10.18
C VAL A 62 18.43 -12.11 -11.58
N GLY A 63 19.77 -12.07 -11.75
CA GLY A 63 20.39 -11.91 -13.06
C GLY A 63 20.42 -10.49 -13.65
N LEU A 64 19.95 -9.47 -12.92
CA LEU A 64 20.00 -8.05 -13.32
C LEU A 64 20.59 -7.15 -12.23
N THR A 65 21.38 -6.16 -12.65
CA THR A 65 21.95 -5.14 -11.76
C THR A 65 21.03 -3.93 -11.60
N ALA A 66 20.25 -3.56 -12.64
CA ALA A 66 19.28 -2.48 -12.59
C ALA A 66 18.22 -2.70 -11.49
N GLN A 67 17.74 -1.64 -10.85
CA GLN A 67 16.67 -1.68 -9.85
C GLN A 67 15.30 -1.32 -10.43
N GLU A 68 15.30 -0.60 -11.55
CA GLU A 68 14.10 -0.18 -12.25
C GLU A 68 14.41 0.06 -13.74
N THR A 69 13.36 0.19 -14.52
CA THR A 69 13.40 0.57 -15.95
C THR A 69 12.25 1.52 -16.25
N GLY A 70 12.32 2.24 -17.37
CA GLY A 70 11.19 3.04 -17.86
C GLY A 70 9.98 2.16 -18.15
N ARG A 71 8.77 2.66 -17.84
CA ARG A 71 7.54 1.92 -18.11
C ARG A 71 7.31 1.70 -19.60
N ASP A 72 7.72 2.66 -20.42
CA ASP A 72 7.60 2.67 -21.88
C ASP A 72 8.32 1.50 -22.57
N VAL A 73 9.44 1.05 -22.01
CA VAL A 73 10.22 -0.08 -22.52
C VAL A 73 9.88 -1.42 -21.86
N SER A 74 8.97 -1.44 -20.89
CA SER A 74 8.70 -2.63 -20.08
C SER A 74 7.78 -3.66 -20.74
N PHE A 75 8.19 -4.93 -20.66
CA PHE A 75 7.32 -6.07 -20.96
C PHE A 75 6.20 -6.18 -19.91
N CYS A 76 6.50 -5.87 -18.65
CA CYS A 76 5.54 -5.99 -17.55
C CYS A 76 4.36 -5.02 -17.70
N ALA A 77 4.56 -3.81 -18.25
CA ALA A 77 3.44 -2.90 -18.54
C ALA A 77 2.47 -3.45 -19.58
N HIS A 78 2.94 -4.30 -20.51
CA HIS A 78 2.07 -5.00 -21.45
C HIS A 78 1.37 -6.19 -20.80
N ALA A 79 2.07 -6.92 -19.92
CA ALA A 79 1.53 -8.09 -19.23
C ALA A 79 0.36 -7.73 -18.30
N ILE A 80 0.41 -6.58 -17.61
CA ILE A 80 -0.67 -6.16 -16.68
C ILE A 80 -1.99 -5.81 -17.37
N LEU A 81 -2.02 -5.73 -18.70
CA LEU A 81 -3.24 -5.43 -19.48
C LEU A 81 -4.18 -6.63 -19.58
N SER A 82 -3.74 -7.82 -19.20
CA SER A 82 -4.52 -9.04 -19.17
C SER A 82 -4.34 -9.73 -17.82
N PRO A 83 -5.36 -10.43 -17.28
CA PRO A 83 -5.19 -11.25 -16.09
C PRO A 83 -4.46 -12.58 -16.36
N ALA A 84 -4.30 -12.97 -17.63
CA ALA A 84 -3.61 -14.20 -18.01
C ALA A 84 -2.10 -13.99 -18.10
N ILE A 85 -1.33 -15.08 -17.91
CA ILE A 85 0.11 -15.08 -18.18
C ILE A 85 0.40 -14.61 -19.62
N MET A 86 1.35 -13.69 -19.78
CA MET A 86 1.86 -13.30 -21.08
C MET A 86 3.14 -14.08 -21.36
N ILE A 87 3.14 -14.88 -22.42
CA ILE A 87 4.32 -15.64 -22.88
C ILE A 87 4.73 -15.11 -24.26
N VAL A 88 6.01 -14.76 -24.38
CA VAL A 88 6.68 -14.34 -25.61
C VAL A 88 7.83 -15.31 -25.83
N ASN A 89 7.65 -16.25 -26.75
CA ASN A 89 8.63 -17.31 -27.02
C ASN A 89 9.91 -16.76 -27.65
N ASP A 90 9.77 -15.81 -28.59
CA ASP A 90 10.84 -15.00 -29.13
C ASP A 90 10.38 -13.54 -29.35
N ALA A 91 11.04 -12.60 -28.67
CA ALA A 91 10.75 -11.19 -28.68
C ALA A 91 11.21 -10.50 -29.97
N THR A 92 12.09 -11.12 -30.77
CA THR A 92 12.41 -10.59 -32.11
C THR A 92 11.30 -10.83 -33.13
N ASP A 93 10.47 -11.84 -32.89
CA ASP A 93 9.35 -12.23 -33.77
C ASP A 93 8.01 -11.64 -33.29
N ASP A 94 8.00 -11.04 -32.10
CA ASP A 94 6.81 -10.41 -31.52
C ASP A 94 6.73 -8.93 -31.91
N GLU A 95 5.71 -8.55 -32.69
CA GLU A 95 5.52 -7.18 -33.19
C GLU A 95 5.52 -6.11 -32.07
N ARG A 96 5.11 -6.47 -30.85
CA ARG A 96 5.08 -5.54 -29.71
C ARG A 96 6.49 -5.19 -29.24
N PHE A 97 7.44 -6.12 -29.37
CA PHE A 97 8.75 -6.08 -28.72
C PHE A 97 9.94 -6.12 -29.68
N ALA A 98 9.77 -6.47 -30.95
CA ALA A 98 10.87 -6.62 -31.91
C ALA A 98 11.79 -5.38 -32.02
N ASN A 99 11.22 -4.19 -31.88
CA ASN A 99 11.93 -2.91 -31.91
C ASN A 99 12.23 -2.33 -30.50
N ASN A 100 12.00 -3.09 -29.43
CA ASN A 100 12.20 -2.63 -28.06
C ASN A 100 13.72 -2.56 -27.73
N PRO A 101 14.22 -1.47 -27.11
CA PRO A 101 15.63 -1.34 -26.72
C PRO A 101 16.17 -2.50 -25.85
N LEU A 102 15.32 -3.15 -25.05
CA LEU A 102 15.72 -4.31 -24.25
C LEU A 102 15.94 -5.58 -25.08
N VAL A 103 15.39 -5.64 -26.30
CA VAL A 103 15.53 -6.74 -27.27
C VAL A 103 16.69 -6.49 -28.23
N THR A 104 16.79 -5.26 -28.76
CA THR A 104 17.78 -4.87 -29.77
C THR A 104 19.12 -4.44 -29.17
N GLY A 105 19.13 -3.97 -27.92
CA GLY A 105 20.31 -3.52 -27.19
C GLY A 105 21.09 -4.65 -26.50
N GLU A 106 21.97 -4.27 -25.59
CA GLU A 106 22.95 -5.17 -24.94
C GLU A 106 22.32 -6.28 -24.08
N LEU A 107 21.12 -6.06 -23.55
CA LEU A 107 20.41 -7.08 -22.77
C LEU A 107 20.01 -8.28 -23.63
N GLY A 108 19.74 -8.05 -24.93
CA GLY A 108 19.46 -9.10 -25.91
C GLY A 108 18.30 -10.01 -25.51
N ILE A 109 17.23 -9.48 -24.91
CA ILE A 109 16.09 -10.28 -24.47
C ILE A 109 15.46 -11.00 -25.67
N ARG A 110 15.19 -12.29 -25.51
CA ARG A 110 14.48 -13.12 -26.52
C ARG A 110 13.25 -13.75 -25.91
N PHE A 111 13.34 -14.30 -24.72
CA PHE A 111 12.20 -14.94 -24.07
C PHE A 111 11.69 -14.09 -22.91
N TYR A 112 10.37 -14.01 -22.78
CA TYR A 112 9.69 -13.43 -21.62
C TYR A 112 8.46 -14.26 -21.27
N ALA A 113 8.29 -14.60 -19.99
CA ALA A 113 6.99 -15.00 -19.46
C ALA A 113 6.70 -14.25 -18.17
N GLY A 114 5.54 -13.60 -18.10
CA GLY A 114 5.13 -12.77 -16.97
C GLY A 114 3.73 -13.11 -16.51
N VAL A 115 3.60 -13.49 -15.24
CA VAL A 115 2.32 -13.69 -14.57
C VAL A 115 1.92 -12.39 -13.86
N PRO A 116 0.77 -11.79 -14.19
CA PRO A 116 0.26 -10.62 -13.49
C PRO A 116 0.05 -10.87 -11.99
N LEU A 117 0.48 -9.92 -11.17
CA LEU A 117 0.23 -9.89 -9.72
C LEU A 117 -1.06 -9.14 -9.46
N ILE A 118 -2.17 -9.87 -9.37
CA ILE A 118 -3.51 -9.29 -9.23
C ILE A 118 -3.87 -9.22 -7.74
N SER A 119 -4.19 -8.03 -7.25
CA SER A 119 -4.68 -7.85 -5.88
C SER A 119 -6.04 -8.52 -5.67
N PRO A 120 -6.48 -8.77 -4.42
CA PRO A 120 -7.84 -9.22 -4.12
C PRO A 120 -8.93 -8.28 -4.66
N GLY A 121 -8.61 -6.99 -4.79
CA GLY A 121 -9.49 -5.99 -5.43
C GLY A 121 -9.50 -6.05 -6.96
N GLY A 122 -8.82 -7.01 -7.57
CA GLY A 122 -8.77 -7.20 -9.03
C GLY A 122 -7.78 -6.27 -9.76
N GLN A 123 -6.97 -5.51 -9.04
CA GLN A 123 -6.05 -4.54 -9.64
C GLN A 123 -4.69 -5.19 -9.95
N PRO A 124 -4.16 -5.08 -11.18
CA PRO A 124 -2.86 -5.63 -11.52
C PRO A 124 -1.72 -4.72 -11.03
N LEU A 125 -0.98 -5.18 -10.03
CA LEU A 125 0.08 -4.42 -9.36
C LEU A 125 1.41 -4.46 -10.14
N GLY A 126 1.62 -5.53 -10.89
CA GLY A 126 2.89 -5.83 -11.56
C GLY A 126 2.93 -7.25 -12.09
N THR A 127 4.13 -7.85 -12.16
CA THR A 127 4.32 -9.24 -12.59
C THR A 127 5.39 -9.97 -11.79
N LEU A 128 5.23 -11.29 -11.64
CA LEU A 128 6.36 -12.21 -11.49
C LEU A 128 6.75 -12.67 -12.89
N CYS A 129 7.96 -12.37 -13.32
CA CYS A 129 8.40 -12.71 -14.67
C CYS A 129 9.77 -13.40 -14.73
N VAL A 130 9.95 -14.18 -15.78
CA VAL A 130 11.18 -14.90 -16.14
C VAL A 130 11.60 -14.48 -17.53
N ILE A 131 12.91 -14.30 -17.73
CA ILE A 131 13.50 -13.71 -18.92
C ILE A 131 14.72 -14.52 -19.35
N ASP A 132 14.89 -14.71 -20.65
CA ASP A 132 16.11 -15.27 -21.22
C ASP A 132 16.56 -14.52 -22.49
N ARG A 133 17.84 -14.63 -22.80
CA ARG A 133 18.50 -14.14 -24.02
C ARG A 133 18.43 -15.15 -25.17
N LYS A 134 17.76 -16.28 -24.95
CA LYS A 134 17.48 -17.30 -25.97
C LYS A 134 15.96 -17.53 -26.06
N PRO A 135 15.42 -17.84 -27.24
CA PRO A 135 14.02 -18.22 -27.37
C PRO A 135 13.71 -19.46 -26.54
N ARG A 136 12.52 -19.52 -25.95
CA ARG A 136 12.08 -20.67 -25.15
C ARG A 136 10.59 -20.93 -25.31
N THR A 137 10.18 -22.13 -24.91
CA THR A 137 8.78 -22.50 -24.69
C THR A 137 8.71 -23.15 -23.32
N LEU A 138 7.80 -22.67 -22.47
CA LEU A 138 7.63 -23.22 -21.12
C LEU A 138 6.80 -24.50 -21.17
N GLU A 139 7.18 -25.44 -20.33
CA GLU A 139 6.35 -26.60 -20.03
C GLU A 139 5.12 -26.20 -19.20
N VAL A 140 4.04 -26.98 -19.30
CA VAL A 140 2.81 -26.75 -18.54
C VAL A 140 3.07 -26.72 -17.02
N CYS A 141 4.01 -27.53 -16.53
CA CYS A 141 4.40 -27.55 -15.12
C CYS A 141 5.07 -26.23 -14.70
N GLN A 142 5.91 -25.64 -15.55
CA GLN A 142 6.59 -24.37 -15.29
C GLN A 142 5.59 -23.21 -15.26
N ILE A 143 4.64 -23.17 -16.21
CA ILE A 143 3.56 -22.18 -16.25
C ILE A 143 2.74 -22.25 -14.95
N ARG A 144 2.27 -23.44 -14.58
CA ARG A 144 1.50 -23.63 -13.33
C ARG A 144 2.29 -23.23 -12.09
N THR A 145 3.60 -23.45 -12.10
CA THR A 145 4.47 -23.09 -10.98
C THR A 145 4.65 -21.58 -10.89
N LEU A 146 4.87 -20.89 -12.01
CA LEU A 146 4.93 -19.43 -12.03
C LEU A 146 3.62 -18.80 -11.54
N GLU A 147 2.47 -19.33 -11.95
CA GLU A 147 1.17 -18.89 -11.43
C GLU A 147 1.03 -19.10 -9.93
N ALA A 148 1.52 -20.24 -9.41
CA ALA A 148 1.53 -20.51 -7.97
C ALA A 148 2.44 -19.55 -7.20
N LEU A 149 3.64 -19.30 -7.71
CA LEU A 149 4.59 -18.35 -7.12
C LEU A 149 4.05 -16.92 -7.16
N ALA A 150 3.41 -16.50 -8.26
CA ALA A 150 2.76 -15.20 -8.36
C ALA A 150 1.67 -15.02 -7.28
N ARG A 151 0.86 -16.05 -7.02
CA ARG A 151 -0.10 -16.04 -5.91
C ARG A 151 0.59 -15.91 -4.54
N GLN A 152 1.77 -16.54 -4.36
CA GLN A 152 2.55 -16.37 -3.12
C GLN A 152 3.06 -14.94 -2.97
N VAL A 153 3.52 -14.29 -4.04
CA VAL A 153 3.93 -12.87 -4.00
C VAL A 153 2.76 -11.99 -3.56
N VAL A 154 1.58 -12.15 -4.17
CA VAL A 154 0.39 -11.39 -3.77
C VAL A 154 0.03 -11.63 -2.31
N MET A 155 0.09 -12.89 -1.84
CA MET A 155 -0.20 -13.20 -0.44
C MET A 155 0.81 -12.56 0.53
N GLN A 156 2.09 -12.45 0.16
CA GLN A 156 3.09 -11.73 0.95
C GLN A 156 2.80 -10.22 1.00
N LEU A 157 2.42 -9.63 -0.13
CA LEU A 157 2.01 -8.22 -0.20
C LEU A 157 0.78 -7.94 0.69
N GLU A 158 -0.24 -8.81 0.63
CA GLU A 158 -1.41 -8.72 1.49
C GLU A 158 -1.06 -8.84 2.98
N LEU A 159 -0.22 -9.82 3.33
CA LEU A 159 0.18 -10.04 4.71
C LEU A 159 0.89 -8.81 5.28
N GLN A 160 1.80 -8.20 4.53
CA GLN A 160 2.47 -6.96 4.93
C GLN A 160 1.47 -5.81 5.11
N ARG A 161 0.57 -5.62 4.13
CA ARG A 161 -0.48 -4.59 4.21
C ARG A 161 -1.35 -4.74 5.45
N VAL A 162 -1.89 -5.94 5.69
CA VAL A 162 -2.77 -6.21 6.84
C VAL A 162 -2.00 -6.07 8.16
N SER A 163 -0.75 -6.54 8.21
CA SER A 163 0.10 -6.39 9.40
C SER A 163 0.37 -4.92 9.73
N SER A 164 0.64 -4.08 8.72
CA SER A 164 0.82 -2.64 8.92
C SER A 164 -0.47 -1.96 9.38
N GLN A 165 -1.62 -2.32 8.80
CA GLN A 165 -2.92 -1.79 9.23
C GLN A 165 -3.27 -2.19 10.66
N LEU A 166 -2.98 -3.44 11.05
CA LEU A 166 -3.18 -3.91 12.41
C LEU A 166 -2.28 -3.16 13.40
N ALA A 167 -0.99 -2.96 13.05
CA ALA A 167 -0.07 -2.18 13.88
C ALA A 167 -0.55 -0.73 14.06
N GLU A 168 -0.96 -0.05 12.98
CA GLU A 168 -1.52 1.30 13.04
C GLU A 168 -2.82 1.36 13.86
N ALA A 169 -3.67 0.32 13.80
CA ALA A 169 -4.89 0.26 14.59
C ALA A 169 -4.62 0.03 16.08
N LEU A 170 -3.65 -0.82 16.42
CA LEU A 170 -3.23 -1.07 17.80
C LEU A 170 -2.60 0.18 18.43
N GLU A 171 -1.75 0.90 17.69
CA GLU A 171 -1.16 2.17 18.14
C GLU A 171 -2.25 3.21 18.48
N LYS A 172 -3.29 3.31 17.64
CA LYS A 172 -4.44 4.18 17.91
C LYS A 172 -5.25 3.76 19.16
N MET A 173 -5.31 2.47 19.47
CA MET A 173 -5.99 1.97 20.68
C MET A 173 -5.17 2.20 21.95
N GLU A 174 -3.84 2.08 21.90
CA GLU A 174 -2.98 2.33 23.07
C GLU A 174 -3.10 3.77 23.57
N LEU A 175 -3.33 4.73 22.66
CA LEU A 175 -3.64 6.12 23.01
C LEU A 175 -4.92 6.28 23.85
N MET A 176 -5.82 5.28 23.88
CA MET A 176 -7.04 5.30 24.68
C MET A 176 -6.93 4.57 26.04
N ALA A 177 -5.89 3.75 26.25
CA ALA A 177 -5.81 2.80 27.38
C ALA A 177 -4.90 3.25 28.56
N GLY A 178 -4.30 4.44 28.49
CA GLY A 178 -3.45 4.99 29.55
C GLY A 178 -4.22 5.77 30.63
N LEU A 179 -3.74 5.74 31.88
CA LEU A 179 -4.14 6.71 32.89
C LEU A 179 -3.55 8.08 32.52
N ILE A 180 -4.39 8.97 32.02
CA ILE A 180 -3.99 10.34 31.72
C ILE A 180 -3.68 11.08 33.04
N PRO A 181 -2.45 11.56 33.27
CA PRO A 181 -2.12 12.27 34.49
C PRO A 181 -2.79 13.65 34.49
N ILE A 182 -3.79 13.82 35.35
CA ILE A 182 -4.51 15.09 35.54
C ILE A 182 -4.03 15.80 36.81
N CYS A 183 -3.72 17.09 36.70
CA CYS A 183 -3.37 17.91 37.85
C CYS A 183 -4.59 18.00 38.77
N SER A 184 -4.44 17.61 40.03
CA SER A 184 -5.53 17.63 41.01
C SER A 184 -6.08 19.05 41.25
N TYR A 185 -5.28 20.08 41.00
CA TYR A 185 -5.62 21.49 41.20
C TYR A 185 -6.20 22.15 39.96
N CYS A 186 -5.39 22.34 38.90
CA CYS A 186 -5.81 23.07 37.70
C CYS A 186 -6.53 22.22 36.65
N LYS A 187 -6.63 20.90 36.87
CA LYS A 187 -7.21 19.92 35.94
C LYS A 187 -6.51 19.84 34.58
N GLY A 188 -5.34 20.45 34.42
CA GLY A 188 -4.52 20.26 33.23
C GLY A 188 -4.03 18.82 33.08
N ILE A 189 -3.80 18.39 31.85
CA ILE A 189 -3.28 17.08 31.47
C ILE A 189 -1.78 17.17 31.19
N ARG A 190 -1.01 16.20 31.70
CA ARG A 190 0.40 16.04 31.38
C ARG A 190 0.59 15.07 30.22
N ASN A 191 1.29 15.50 29.17
CA ASN A 191 1.67 14.63 28.05
C ASN A 191 2.90 13.76 28.38
N ASP A 192 3.28 12.88 27.45
CA ASP A 192 4.42 11.96 27.63
C ASP A 192 5.78 12.66 27.69
N GLU A 193 5.88 13.88 27.14
CA GLU A 193 7.06 14.75 27.22
C GLU A 193 7.15 15.51 28.56
N GLY A 194 6.13 15.38 29.43
CA GLY A 194 6.07 16.02 30.75
C GLY A 194 5.47 17.43 30.75
N TYR A 195 5.01 17.95 29.62
CA TYR A 195 4.36 19.26 29.51
C TYR A 195 2.89 19.21 29.96
N TRP A 196 2.48 20.25 30.70
CA TRP A 196 1.09 20.43 31.12
C TRP A 196 0.32 21.28 30.10
N SER A 197 -0.88 20.84 29.75
CA SER A 197 -1.81 21.52 28.86
C SER A 197 -3.23 21.48 29.43
N THR A 198 -4.14 22.32 28.91
CA THR A 198 -5.56 22.19 29.28
C THR A 198 -6.14 20.90 28.72
N VAL A 199 -7.25 20.43 29.30
CA VAL A 199 -7.93 19.21 28.84
C VAL A 199 -8.34 19.36 27.37
N GLU A 200 -8.85 20.53 27.02
CA GLU A 200 -9.34 20.84 25.68
C GLU A 200 -8.20 20.81 24.66
N SER A 201 -7.08 21.47 24.94
CA SER A 201 -5.92 21.48 24.03
C SER A 201 -5.28 20.10 23.89
N PHE A 202 -5.29 19.30 24.96
CA PHE A 202 -4.82 17.92 24.89
C PHE A 202 -5.73 17.09 24.00
N ILE A 203 -7.05 17.09 24.24
CA ILE A 203 -8.00 16.25 23.47
C ILE A 203 -8.07 16.68 22.00
N GLN A 204 -8.03 17.98 21.69
CA GLN A 204 -7.99 18.48 20.31
C GLN A 204 -6.74 18.06 19.54
N LYS A 205 -5.61 17.79 20.24
CA LYS A 205 -4.39 17.30 19.58
C LYS A 205 -4.52 15.86 19.09
N TYR A 206 -5.39 15.06 19.72
CA TYR A 206 -5.53 13.62 19.45
C TYR A 206 -6.92 13.22 18.92
N SER A 207 -7.84 14.17 18.74
CA SER A 207 -9.20 13.94 18.21
C SER A 207 -9.78 15.20 17.58
N ASP A 208 -10.73 15.04 16.65
CA ASP A 208 -11.40 16.14 15.95
C ASP A 208 -12.56 16.79 16.76
N VAL A 209 -12.47 16.78 18.09
CA VAL A 209 -13.56 17.26 18.96
C VAL A 209 -13.46 18.76 19.22
N GLY A 210 -14.55 19.49 18.98
CA GLY A 210 -14.75 20.87 19.41
C GLY A 210 -15.36 20.96 20.81
N PHE A 211 -14.94 21.95 21.62
CA PHE A 211 -15.47 22.17 22.96
C PHE A 211 -16.31 23.45 23.04
N THR A 212 -17.47 23.35 23.66
CA THR A 212 -18.29 24.50 24.08
C THR A 212 -18.29 24.60 25.60
N HIS A 213 -18.08 25.80 26.15
CA HIS A 213 -18.11 26.00 27.60
C HIS A 213 -19.52 26.35 28.08
N GLY A 214 -19.96 25.66 29.13
CA GLY A 214 -21.24 25.90 29.80
C GLY A 214 -21.17 25.53 31.28
N VAL A 215 -22.14 25.97 32.06
CA VAL A 215 -22.22 25.67 33.50
C VAL A 215 -23.40 24.72 33.71
N CYS A 216 -23.15 23.51 34.23
CA CYS A 216 -24.22 22.55 34.49
C CYS A 216 -25.15 23.02 35.61
N ASP A 217 -26.38 22.51 35.64
CA ASP A 217 -27.42 22.90 36.59
C ASP A 217 -26.97 22.86 38.05
N ASN A 218 -26.20 21.84 38.42
CA ASN A 218 -25.68 21.70 39.79
C ASN A 218 -24.68 22.82 40.13
N CYS A 219 -23.78 23.15 39.21
CA CYS A 219 -22.84 24.24 39.39
C CYS A 219 -23.55 25.60 39.37
N MET A 220 -24.57 25.77 38.52
CA MET A 220 -25.40 26.98 38.52
C MET A 220 -26.08 27.18 39.87
N LYS A 221 -26.76 26.16 40.41
CA LYS A 221 -27.40 26.25 41.74
C LYS A 221 -26.40 26.49 42.86
N ARG A 222 -25.22 25.89 42.79
CA ARG A 222 -24.20 25.98 43.85
C ARG A 222 -23.47 27.32 43.86
N HIS A 223 -23.08 27.82 42.69
CA HIS A 223 -22.21 29.00 42.56
C HIS A 223 -22.96 30.26 42.18
N PHE A 224 -24.14 30.13 41.58
CA PHE A 224 -24.98 31.24 41.11
C PHE A 224 -26.45 31.06 41.54
N PRO A 225 -26.74 30.79 42.83
CA PRO A 225 -28.07 30.41 43.31
C PRO A 225 -29.16 31.44 42.94
N GLU A 226 -28.83 32.73 43.02
CA GLU A 226 -29.77 33.84 42.74
C GLU A 226 -30.25 33.88 41.29
N VAL A 227 -29.40 33.42 40.36
CA VAL A 227 -29.67 33.43 38.91
C VAL A 227 -30.12 32.05 38.42
N ALA A 228 -29.82 30.99 39.18
CA ALA A 228 -30.16 29.62 38.84
C ALA A 228 -31.67 29.40 38.75
N ASP A 229 -32.46 29.97 39.67
CA ASP A 229 -33.92 29.83 39.69
C ASP A 229 -34.61 30.50 38.49
N ILE A 230 -33.95 31.47 37.86
CA ILE A 230 -34.47 32.21 36.70
C ILE A 230 -34.03 31.54 35.38
N LEU A 231 -32.77 31.08 35.30
CA LEU A 231 -32.17 30.60 34.06
C LEU A 231 -32.41 29.10 33.81
N LEU A 232 -32.39 28.26 34.85
CA LEU A 232 -32.52 26.81 34.69
C LEU A 232 -33.88 26.32 34.17
N PRO A 233 -35.03 26.91 34.54
CA PRO A 233 -36.33 26.52 33.96
C PRO A 233 -36.44 26.74 32.45
N ASN A 234 -35.61 27.64 31.89
CA ASN A 234 -35.67 28.07 30.49
C ASN A 234 -34.63 27.37 29.57
N LEU A 235 -33.75 26.53 30.11
CA LEU A 235 -32.66 25.88 29.37
C LEU A 235 -33.00 24.48 28.82
N GLY A 236 -34.20 23.95 29.11
CA GLY A 236 -34.59 22.55 28.92
C GLY A 236 -34.65 21.97 27.50
N THR A 237 -34.23 22.67 26.44
CA THR A 237 -34.29 22.15 25.06
C THR A 237 -33.18 22.62 24.11
N ARG A 238 -31.98 22.98 24.61
CA ARG A 238 -30.86 23.37 23.72
C ARG A 238 -29.58 22.56 23.98
N GLY A 239 -29.61 21.33 23.52
CA GLY A 239 -28.45 20.52 23.14
C GLY A 239 -29.02 19.39 22.28
N ILE A 240 -28.77 19.35 20.98
CA ILE A 240 -27.59 18.75 20.36
C ILE A 240 -27.32 19.49 19.03
N ILE A 241 -26.06 19.81 18.78
CA ILE A 241 -25.34 20.07 17.50
C ILE A 241 -26.24 20.25 16.25
N PRO A 242 -26.17 21.38 15.49
CA PRO A 242 -26.70 21.41 14.12
C PRO A 242 -25.83 20.53 13.22
N GLU A 243 -26.42 19.55 12.54
CA GLU A 243 -25.80 18.85 11.41
C GLU A 243 -25.65 19.83 10.24
N GLU A 244 -24.41 20.15 9.85
CA GLU A 244 -24.03 20.57 8.50
C GLU A 244 -23.02 19.56 7.95
#